data_AF-X1REM8-F1
#
_entry.id   AF-X1REM8-F1
#
_cell.length_a   1.000
_cell.length_b   1.000
_cell.length_c   1.000
_cell.angle_alpha   90.00
_cell.angle_beta   90.00
_cell.angle_gamma   90.00
#
_symmetry.space_group_name_H-M   'P 1'
#
loop_
_entity.id
_entity.type
_entity.pdbx_description
1 polymer ?
#
loop_
_entity_poly.entity_id
_entity_poly.type
_entity_poly.pdbx_seq_one_letter_code
_entity_poly.pdbx_strand_id
1 'polypeptide(L)' 'KKLVREEGIHSILLCPGFTHQNIAEISEAVGKNVGISVARGDGPSSKATLKIMKEEGWFL' A
#
# COMPACT_ATOMS: atom_id res chain seq x y z
N LYS A 1 -19.36 2.46 -5.86
CA LYS A 1 -18.99 2.42 -7.32
C LYS A 1 -19.36 3.66 -8.15
N LYS A 2 -20.09 4.68 -7.65
CA LYS A 2 -20.45 5.89 -8.44
C LYS A 2 -19.23 6.63 -8.99
N LEU A 3 -18.30 7.03 -8.11
CA LEU A 3 -17.06 7.73 -8.47
C LEU A 3 -16.22 6.95 -9.48
N VAL A 4 -16.13 5.62 -9.36
CA VAL A 4 -15.40 4.77 -10.32
C VAL A 4 -15.94 4.95 -11.74
N ARG A 5 -17.27 5.03 -11.90
CA ARG A 5 -17.92 5.16 -13.21
C ARG A 5 -17.89 6.58 -13.74
N GLU A 6 -18.16 7.55 -12.88
CA GLU A 6 -18.34 8.95 -13.29
C GLU A 6 -17.01 9.68 -13.44
N GLU A 7 -16.05 9.42 -12.54
CA GLU A 7 -14.72 10.06 -12.53
C GLU A 7 -13.66 9.20 -13.24
N GLY A 8 -14.02 8.00 -13.71
CA GLY A 8 -13.08 7.11 -14.40
C GLY A 8 -11.90 6.69 -13.53
N ILE A 9 -12.14 6.31 -12.27
CA ILE A 9 -11.07 5.85 -11.38
C ILE A 9 -10.63 4.45 -11.79
N HIS A 10 -9.36 4.31 -12.15
CA HIS A 10 -8.76 3.02 -12.54
C HIS A 10 -7.77 2.47 -11.49
N SER A 11 -7.29 3.32 -10.58
CA SER A 11 -6.32 2.93 -9.56
C SER A 11 -6.44 3.74 -8.29
N ILE A 12 -6.17 3.11 -7.14
CA ILE A 12 -6.06 3.75 -5.83
C ILE A 12 -4.71 3.38 -5.21
N LEU A 13 -3.94 4.39 -4.78
CA LEU A 13 -2.70 4.21 -4.04
C LEU A 13 -2.93 4.58 -2.56
N LEU A 14 -2.62 3.65 -1.67
CA LEU A 14 -2.83 3.77 -0.23
C LEU A 14 -1.50 3.91 0.51
N CYS A 15 -1.51 4.60 1.65
CA CYS A 15 -0.35 4.67 2.54
C CYS A 15 -0.07 3.34 3.25
N PRO A 16 1.15 3.10 3.78
CA PRO A 16 1.52 1.84 4.46
C PRO A 16 0.61 1.37 5.60
N GLY A 17 -0.15 2.27 6.22
CA GLY A 17 -0.99 1.99 7.39
C GLY A 17 -2.24 1.15 7.11
N PHE A 18 -2.61 0.93 5.85
CA PHE A 18 -3.77 0.12 5.49
C PHE A 18 -3.50 -1.38 5.66
N THR A 19 -4.38 -2.06 6.41
CA THR A 19 -4.33 -3.51 6.61
C THR A 19 -4.86 -4.27 5.39
N HIS A 20 -4.57 -5.57 5.31
CA HIS A 20 -5.16 -6.42 4.27
C HIS A 20 -6.69 -6.45 4.32
N GLN A 21 -7.28 -6.36 5.51
CA GLN A 21 -8.73 -6.27 5.66
C GLN A 21 -9.29 -4.96 5.06
N ASN A 22 -8.63 -3.83 5.32
CA ASN A 22 -9.05 -2.56 4.72
C ASN A 22 -8.96 -2.61 3.18
N ILE A 23 -7.92 -3.24 2.64
CA ILE A 23 -7.78 -3.42 1.18
C ILE A 23 -8.94 -4.27 0.62
N ALA A 24 -9.31 -5.36 1.30
CA ALA A 24 -10.41 -6.22 0.87
C ALA A 24 -11.75 -5.45 0.83
N GLU A 25 -12.05 -4.69 1.89
CA GLU A 25 -13.25 -3.85 1.97
C GLU A 25 -13.29 -2.80 0.86
N ILE A 26 -12.17 -2.13 0.58
CA ILE A 26 -12.07 -1.18 -0.53
C ILE A 26 -12.27 -1.88 -1.87
N SER A 27 -11.64 -3.03 -2.08
CA SER A 27 -11.77 -3.84 -3.31
C SER A 27 -13.21 -4.21 -3.60
N GLU A 28 -13.97 -4.58 -2.58
CA GLU A 28 -15.40 -4.88 -2.72
C GLU A 28 -16.22 -3.64 -3.09
N ALA A 29 -15.93 -2.51 -2.43
CA ALA A 29 -16.63 -1.24 -2.63
C ALA A 29 -16.42 -0.63 -4.04
N VAL A 30 -15.21 -0.77 -4.61
CA VAL A 30 -14.84 -0.20 -5.92
C VAL A 30 -15.07 -1.17 -7.07
N GLY A 31 -14.96 -2.49 -6.84
CA GLY A 31 -15.14 -3.53 -7.84
C GLY A 31 -13.86 -3.90 -8.59
N LYS A 32 -13.96 -4.93 -9.45
CA LYS A 32 -12.81 -5.65 -10.05
C LYS A 32 -11.97 -4.84 -11.05
N ASN A 33 -12.46 -3.69 -11.53
CA ASN A 33 -11.81 -2.92 -12.60
C ASN A 33 -10.89 -1.81 -12.06
N VAL A 34 -10.67 -1.76 -10.75
CA VAL A 34 -9.82 -0.75 -10.10
C VAL A 34 -8.64 -1.46 -9.45
N GLY A 35 -7.42 -1.07 -9.83
CA GLY A 35 -6.21 -1.53 -9.17
C GLY A 35 -6.07 -0.89 -7.80
N ILE A 36 -5.80 -1.70 -6.76
CA ILE A 36 -5.53 -1.18 -5.41
C ILE A 36 -4.11 -1.55 -5.05
N SER A 37 -3.30 -0.54 -4.72
CA SER A 37 -1.91 -0.70 -4.33
C SER A 37 -1.63 0.01 -3.03
N VAL A 38 -0.73 -0.54 -2.23
CA VAL A 38 -0.23 0.12 -1.03
C VAL A 38 1.20 0.55 -1.30
N ALA A 39 1.51 1.82 -1.09
CA ALA A 39 2.84 2.42 -1.18
C ALA A 39 3.72 1.90 -0.03
N ARG A 40 4.06 0.62 -0.05
CA ARG A 40 5.06 0.04 0.85
C ARG A 40 6.45 0.47 0.37
N GLY A 41 7.40 0.57 1.30
CA GLY A 41 8.79 0.85 0.95
C GLY A 41 9.33 -0.17 -0.04
N ASP A 42 10.26 0.25 -0.90
CA ASP A 42 10.90 -0.69 -1.81
C ASP A 42 11.79 -1.64 -0.99
N GLY A 43 11.69 -2.94 -1.29
CA GLY A 43 12.44 -3.97 -0.58
C GLY A 43 13.96 -3.72 -0.56
N PRO A 44 14.60 -3.31 -1.68
CA PRO A 44 16.02 -3.01 -1.71
C PRO A 44 16.45 -1.91 -0.75
N SER A 45 15.83 -0.72 -0.80
CA SER A 45 16.18 0.39 0.10
C SER A 45 15.83 0.06 1.54
N SER A 46 14.72 -0.64 1.78
CA SER A 46 14.36 -1.09 3.13
C SER A 46 15.43 -2.02 3.72
N LYS A 47 16.02 -2.92 2.92
CA LYS A 47 17.13 -3.78 3.34
C LYS A 47 18.41 -2.98 3.61
N ALA A 48 18.73 -2.01 2.76
CA ALA A 48 19.89 -1.14 2.95
C ALA A 48 19.79 -0.36 4.27
N THR A 49 18.64 0.27 4.52
CA THR A 49 18.37 1.00 5.76
C THR A 49 18.40 0.06 6.96
N LEU A 50 17.77 -1.12 6.88
CA LEU A 50 17.75 -2.10 7.96
C LEU A 50 19.16 -2.57 8.37
N LYS A 51 20.09 -2.71 7.42
CA LYS A 51 21.48 -3.06 7.71
C LYS A 51 22.13 -1.99 8.60
N ILE A 52 22.04 -0.71 8.21
CA ILE A 52 22.63 0.39 8.97
C ILE A 52 22.00 0.50 10.35
N MET A 53 20.67 0.42 10.45
CA MET A 53 19.97 0.48 11.73
C MET A 53 20.44 -0.62 12.72
N LYS A 54 20.79 -1.82 12.21
CA LYS A 54 21.37 -2.89 13.05
C LYS A 54 22.80 -2.59 13.49
N GLU A 55 23.63 -2.07 12.58
CA GLU A 55 25.02 -1.66 12.89
C GLU A 55 25.04 -0.55 13.96
N GLU A 56 24.05 0.34 13.92
CA GLU A 56 23.85 1.42 14.90
C GLU A 56 23.09 0.98 16.17
N GLY A 57 22.77 -0.31 16.32
CA GLY A 57 22.18 -0.85 17.55
C GLY A 57 20.72 -0.48 17.81
N TRP A 58 19.92 -0.15 16.78
CA TRP A 58 18.52 0.29 16.95
C TRP A 58 17.55 -0.80 17.44
N PHE A 59 17.92 -2.08 17.34
CA PHE A 59 17.00 -3.21 17.57
C PHE A 59 17.49 -4.18 18.66
N LEU A 60 18.04 -3.62 19.75
CA LEU A 60 18.45 -4.33 20.97
C LEU A 60 17.46 -5.44 21.39
#